data_AF-A0A5B0PV46-F1
#
_entry.id   AF-A0A5B0PV46-F1
#
_cell.length_a   1.000
_cell.length_b   1.000
_cell.length_c   1.000
_cell.angle_alpha   90.00
_cell.angle_beta   90.00
_cell.angle_gamma   90.00
#
_symmetry.space_group_name_H-M   'P 1'
#
loop_
_entity.id
_entity.type
_entity.pdbx_description
1 polymer ?
#
loop_
_entity_poly.entity_id
_entity_poly.type
_entity_poly.pdbx_seq_one_letter_code
_entity_poly.pdbx_strand_id
1 'polypeptide(L)'
;MSDDTDLLSRQRPQRQRTREIPWDRDSVDGGPSSMTILLNWLTTQGNYSRWDEASWIQSERERVCVEILRLMRSHGITHRHPMGMLGLQSLMSLAGVQG
;
A
#
# COMPACT_ATOMS: atom_id res chain seq x y z
N MET A 1 42.31 -19.67 29.31
CA MET A 1 41.38 -20.40 28.41
C MET A 1 39.99 -20.27 29.01
N SER A 2 38.98 -19.64 28.44
CA SER A 2 38.81 -18.61 27.41
C SER A 2 37.32 -18.27 27.50
N ASP A 3 36.99 -17.23 28.26
CA ASP A 3 35.65 -16.63 28.38
C ASP A 3 35.42 -15.69 27.21
N ASP A 4 34.86 -16.17 26.10
CA ASP A 4 34.56 -15.29 24.95
C ASP A 4 33.38 -15.79 24.08
N THR A 5 32.56 -16.74 24.57
CA THR A 5 31.45 -17.31 23.78
C THR A 5 30.06 -16.76 24.16
N ASP A 6 29.98 -15.63 24.87
CA ASP A 6 28.70 -15.00 25.25
C ASP A 6 28.55 -13.54 24.78
N LEU A 7 29.36 -13.07 23.83
CA LEU A 7 29.28 -11.67 23.33
C LEU A 7 28.91 -11.54 21.84
N LEU A 8 28.48 -12.63 21.21
CA LEU A 8 27.97 -12.61 19.83
C LEU A 8 26.48 -12.95 19.71
N SER A 9 25.75 -13.01 20.82
CA SER A 9 24.28 -12.88 20.88
C SER A 9 23.83 -11.45 20.56
N ARG A 10 24.50 -10.79 19.61
CA ARG A 10 24.09 -9.53 19.01
C ARG A 10 22.68 -9.74 18.51
N GLN A 11 21.74 -9.23 19.31
CA GLN A 11 20.35 -9.05 18.98
C GLN A 11 20.31 -8.48 17.57
N ARG A 12 19.98 -9.33 16.60
CA ARG A 12 19.53 -8.84 15.30
C ARG A 12 18.36 -7.94 15.63
N PRO A 13 18.37 -6.64 15.29
CA PRO A 13 17.17 -5.84 15.45
C PRO A 13 16.10 -6.59 14.67
N GLN A 14 15.16 -7.20 15.40
CA GLN A 14 13.96 -7.76 14.83
C GLN A 14 13.36 -6.57 14.13
N ARG A 15 13.49 -6.50 12.79
CA ARG A 15 12.76 -5.53 11.98
C ARG A 15 11.33 -5.78 12.38
N GLN A 16 10.79 -4.91 13.24
CA GLN A 16 9.40 -4.98 13.64
C GLN A 16 8.68 -4.95 12.31
N ARG A 17 8.09 -6.08 11.92
CA ARG A 17 7.15 -6.09 10.82
C ARG A 17 6.03 -5.23 11.37
N THR A 18 6.06 -3.93 11.09
CA THR A 18 4.98 -3.01 11.42
C THR A 18 3.76 -3.70 10.87
N ARG A 19 2.88 -4.19 11.76
CA ARG A 19 1.65 -4.84 11.33
C ARG A 19 0.97 -3.83 10.43
N GLU A 20 0.80 -4.16 9.15
CA GLU A 20 0.13 -3.27 8.21
C GLU A 20 -1.25 -2.96 8.79
N ILE A 21 -1.53 -1.69 9.03
CA ILE A 21 -2.84 -1.27 9.53
C ILE A 21 -3.85 -1.63 8.43
N PRO A 22 -4.95 -2.33 8.74
CA PRO A 22 -5.98 -2.63 7.76
C PRO A 22 -6.49 -1.37 7.07
N TRP A 23 -6.75 -1.44 5.76
CA TRP A 23 -7.16 -0.30 4.93
C TRP A 23 -8.52 0.29 5.31
N ASP A 24 -9.34 -0.48 6.00
CA ASP A 24 -10.65 -0.09 6.53
C ASP A 24 -10.58 0.50 7.95
N ARG A 25 -9.43 0.43 8.64
CA ARG A 25 -9.27 0.78 10.07
C ARG A 25 -8.16 1.78 10.36
N ASP A 26 -7.78 2.56 9.36
CA ASP A 26 -6.68 3.50 9.43
C ASP A 26 -7.11 4.97 9.34
N SER A 27 -8.39 5.23 9.62
CA SER A 27 -8.93 6.57 9.78
C SER A 27 -8.13 7.36 10.82
N VAL A 28 -7.92 8.65 10.52
CA VAL A 28 -7.26 9.62 11.39
C VAL A 28 -8.27 10.70 11.75
N ASP A 29 -8.36 11.07 13.04
CA ASP A 29 -9.21 12.15 13.57
C ASP A 29 -10.70 12.09 13.15
N GLY A 30 -11.24 10.87 13.02
CA GLY A 30 -12.64 10.66 12.59
C GLY A 30 -12.88 10.89 11.09
N GLY A 31 -11.82 11.07 10.29
CA GLY A 31 -11.86 11.17 8.83
C GLY A 31 -12.12 9.83 8.13
N PRO A 32 -12.14 9.81 6.78
CA PRO A 32 -12.32 8.57 6.02
C PRO A 32 -11.10 7.65 6.12
N SER A 33 -11.31 6.34 6.08
CA SER A 33 -10.23 5.35 5.97
C SER A 33 -9.63 5.32 4.56
N SER A 34 -8.46 4.69 4.39
CA SER A 34 -7.85 4.47 3.08
C SER A 34 -8.79 3.75 2.11
N MET A 35 -9.55 2.78 2.59
CA MET A 35 -10.55 2.05 1.80
C MET A 35 -11.66 2.98 1.32
N THR A 36 -12.21 3.81 2.22
CA THR A 36 -13.24 4.79 1.84
C THR A 36 -12.73 5.80 0.82
N ILE A 37 -11.50 6.30 1.00
CA ILE A 37 -10.85 7.22 0.07
C ILE A 37 -10.67 6.58 -1.32
N LEU A 38 -10.18 5.34 -1.37
CA LEU A 38 -10.01 4.60 -2.62
C LEU A 38 -11.34 4.40 -3.34
N LEU A 39 -12.38 3.96 -2.64
CA LEU A 39 -13.70 3.74 -3.22
C LEU A 39 -14.33 5.05 -3.74
N ASN A 40 -14.21 6.14 -3.00
CA ASN A 40 -14.67 7.46 -3.44
C ASN A 40 -13.91 7.93 -4.70
N TRP A 41 -12.60 7.71 -4.73
CA TRP A 41 -11.81 8.04 -5.92
C TRP A 41 -12.24 7.20 -7.13
N LEU A 42 -12.46 5.89 -6.97
CA LEU A 42 -12.90 4.99 -8.06
C LEU A 42 -14.30 5.32 -8.59
N THR A 43 -15.21 5.73 -7.70
CA THR A 43 -16.60 6.08 -8.05
C THR A 43 -16.74 7.50 -8.62
N THR A 44 -15.68 8.31 -8.58
CA THR A 44 -15.62 9.58 -9.30
C THR A 44 -15.59 9.33 -10.81
N GLN A 45 -16.37 10.09 -11.57
CA GLN A 45 -16.54 9.90 -13.01
C GLN A 45 -15.19 9.83 -13.74
N GLY A 46 -14.99 8.77 -14.52
CA GLY A 46 -13.79 8.55 -15.35
C GLY A 46 -12.57 7.97 -14.62
N ASN A 47 -12.54 7.96 -13.29
CA ASN A 47 -11.39 7.45 -12.55
C ASN A 47 -11.27 5.92 -12.59
N TYR A 48 -12.41 5.20 -12.59
CA TYR A 48 -12.39 3.75 -12.80
C TYR A 48 -11.76 3.37 -14.15
N SER A 49 -12.19 4.01 -15.24
CA SER A 49 -11.60 3.80 -16.57
C SER A 49 -10.10 4.11 -16.58
N ARG A 50 -9.70 5.23 -15.96
CA ARG A 50 -8.27 5.58 -15.87
C ARG A 50 -7.45 4.57 -15.06
N TRP A 51 -8.03 3.98 -14.01
CA TRP A 51 -7.39 2.91 -13.23
C TRP A 51 -7.26 1.62 -14.04
N ASP A 52 -8.31 1.26 -14.77
CA ASP A 52 -8.34 0.08 -15.64
C ASP A 52 -7.31 0.19 -16.79
N GLU A 53 -7.26 1.33 -17.47
CA GLU A 53 -6.28 1.61 -18.53
C GLU A 53 -4.84 1.63 -17.99
N ALA A 54 -4.62 2.28 -16.84
CA ALA A 54 -3.33 2.35 -16.18
C ALA A 54 -2.81 0.98 -15.73
N SER A 55 -3.66 -0.05 -15.68
CA SER A 55 -3.27 -1.40 -15.27
C SER A 55 -2.22 -2.02 -16.20
N TRP A 56 -2.17 -1.59 -17.47
CA TRP A 56 -1.29 -2.15 -18.50
C TRP A 56 0.05 -1.41 -18.63
N ILE A 57 0.15 -0.18 -18.11
CA ILE A 57 1.32 0.69 -18.25
C ILE A 57 1.85 1.08 -16.87
N GLN A 58 3.04 0.58 -16.52
CA GLN A 58 3.69 0.80 -15.22
C GLN A 58 3.70 2.28 -14.79
N SER A 59 4.08 3.18 -15.69
CA SER A 59 4.19 4.61 -15.39
C SER A 59 2.83 5.28 -15.17
N GLU A 60 1.77 4.82 -15.82
CA GLU A 60 0.41 5.31 -15.58
C GLU A 60 -0.14 4.78 -14.27
N ARG A 61 0.14 3.52 -13.95
CA ARG A 61 -0.19 2.95 -12.65
C ARG A 61 0.46 3.72 -11.51
N GLU A 62 1.75 4.03 -11.65
CA GLU A 62 2.47 4.85 -10.67
C GLU A 62 1.84 6.24 -10.49
N ARG A 63 1.41 6.88 -11.58
CA ARG A 63 0.71 8.18 -11.52
C ARG A 63 -0.59 8.08 -10.74
N VAL A 64 -1.42 7.08 -11.05
CA VAL A 64 -2.70 6.85 -10.35
C VAL A 64 -2.48 6.51 -8.88
N CYS A 65 -1.52 5.64 -8.56
CA CYS A 65 -1.17 5.32 -7.16
C CYS A 65 -0.67 6.57 -6.39
N VAL A 66 0.18 7.39 -7.00
CA VAL A 66 0.69 8.63 -6.38
C VAL A 66 -0.45 9.61 -6.11
N GLU A 67 -1.41 9.73 -7.01
CA GLU A 67 -2.58 10.58 -6.82
C GLU A 67 -3.46 10.13 -5.66
N ILE A 68 -3.80 8.84 -5.59
CA ILE A 68 -4.59 8.28 -4.49
C ILE A 68 -3.84 8.45 -3.15
N LEU A 69 -2.51 8.27 -3.13
CA LEU A 69 -1.69 8.52 -1.93
C LEU A 69 -1.66 9.99 -1.52
N ARG A 70 -1.71 10.93 -2.47
CA ARG A 70 -1.84 12.36 -2.16
C ARG A 70 -3.19 12.64 -1.51
N LEU A 71 -4.26 12.00 -1.98
CA LEU A 71 -5.59 12.12 -1.38
C LEU A 71 -5.62 11.53 0.04
N MET A 72 -5.02 10.36 0.25
CA MET A 72 -4.85 9.78 1.60
C MET A 72 -4.07 10.73 2.52
N ARG A 73 -2.99 11.34 2.02
CA ARG A 73 -2.19 12.29 2.80
C ARG A 73 -2.97 13.55 3.16
N SER A 74 -3.85 14.06 2.29
CA SER A 74 -4.71 15.21 2.63
C SER A 74 -5.73 14.89 3.73
N HIS A 75 -5.99 13.60 3.98
CA HIS A 75 -6.82 13.12 5.10
C HIS A 75 -5.98 12.65 6.31
N GLY A 76 -4.68 12.97 6.36
CA GLY A 76 -3.80 12.62 7.49
C GLY A 76 -3.21 11.21 7.44
N ILE A 77 -3.57 10.40 6.44
CA ILE A 77 -3.06 9.03 6.30
C ILE A 77 -1.69 9.07 5.58
N THR A 78 -0.61 8.92 6.35
CA THR A 78 0.78 9.05 5.86
C THR A 78 1.58 7.75 5.80
N HIS A 79 1.07 6.67 6.40
CA HIS A 79 1.76 5.38 6.50
C HIS A 79 1.56 4.46 5.29
N ARG A 80 0.73 4.87 4.31
CA ARG A 80 0.49 4.12 3.08
C ARG A 80 1.61 4.37 2.07
N HIS A 81 2.03 3.30 1.39
CA HIS A 81 3.07 3.35 0.36
C HIS A 81 2.59 2.71 -0.95
N PRO A 82 3.12 3.16 -2.12
CA PRO A 82 2.72 2.63 -3.42
C PRO A 82 2.87 1.11 -3.51
N MET A 83 3.88 0.55 -2.84
CA MET A 83 4.18 -0.88 -2.82
C MET A 83 3.02 -1.73 -2.24
N GLY A 84 2.21 -1.18 -1.34
CA GLY A 84 0.99 -1.84 -0.84
C GLY A 84 -0.16 -1.88 -1.85
N MET A 85 -0.22 -0.92 -2.80
CA MET A 85 -1.18 -0.95 -3.91
C MET A 85 -0.73 -1.83 -5.07
N LEU A 86 0.59 -1.87 -5.34
CA LEU A 86 1.18 -2.71 -6.38
C LEU A 86 1.02 -4.22 -6.10
N GLY A 87 0.85 -4.63 -4.83
CA GLY A 87 0.63 -6.02 -4.44
C GLY A 87 -0.72 -6.60 -4.88
N LEU A 88 -1.77 -5.78 -5.00
CA LEU A 88 -3.08 -6.24 -5.46
C LEU A 88 -3.06 -6.68 -6.92
N GLN A 89 -2.19 -6.09 -7.74
CA GLN A 89 -2.12 -6.43 -9.17
C GLN A 89 -1.33 -7.71 -9.46
N SER A 90 -0.32 -8.03 -8.65
CA SER A 90 0.34 -9.35 -8.73
C SER A 90 -0.61 -10.51 -8.42
N LEU A 91 -1.55 -10.31 -7.48
CA LEU A 91 -2.60 -11.29 -7.20
C LEU A 91 -3.61 -11.42 -8.34
N MET A 92 -3.96 -10.31 -9.02
CA MET A 92 -4.88 -10.35 -10.17
C MET A 92 -4.22 -10.92 -11.44
N SER A 93 -2.92 -10.74 -11.67
CA SER A 93 -2.19 -11.40 -12.77
C SER A 93 -2.02 -12.91 -12.57
N LEU A 94 -1.94 -13.39 -11.32
CA LEU A 94 -1.87 -14.82 -10.99
C LEU A 94 -3.23 -15.54 -11.13
N ALA A 95 -4.34 -14.80 -11.18
CA ALA A 95 -5.69 -15.34 -11.28
C ALA A 95 -6.15 -15.65 -12.73
N GLY A 96 -5.28 -15.49 -13.73
CA GLY A 96 -5.47 -16.12 -15.05
C GLY A 96 -6.74 -15.74 -15.79
N VAL A 97 -6.85 -14.49 -16.24
CA VAL A 97 -7.69 -14.16 -17.41
C VAL A 97 -6.73 -13.74 -18.53
N GLN A 98 -6.14 -14.74 -19.17
CA GLN A 98 -5.62 -14.60 -20.53
C GLN A 98 -6.70 -15.13 -21.46
N GLY A 99 -7.30 -14.23 -22.23
CA GLY A 99 -8.03 -14.57 -23.45
C GLY A 99 -7.06 -14.63 -24.62
#